data_AF-A0A9U8DW18-F1
#
_entry.id   AF-A0A9U8DW18-F1
#
_cell.length_a   1.000
_cell.length_b   1.000
_cell.length_c   1.000
_cell.angle_alpha   90.00
_cell.angle_beta   90.00
_cell.angle_gamma   90.00
#
_symmetry.space_group_name_H-M   'P 1'
#
loop_
_entity.id
_entity.type
_entity.pdbx_description
1 polymer ?
#
loop_
_entity_poly.entity_id
_entity_poly.type
_entity_poly.pdbx_seq_one_letter_code
_entity_poly.pdbx_strand_id
1 'polypeptide(L)'
;MAAQVEGPFNYTATGVLGDQRNSMLQNELHLRDKVGHIKSRGYQLPMQSFVYGLPNEKREYSAADALASWKLSHYSLNSDPALRGWTGNYLPKGGASKTKAASERDFMTMNKAAVADGLVTTEETNDYRATHDIRRSPWNRKELSGKMRSRRLPPTMVFGIPSRPSTPIYEVIEHKYQDQWMKERQNLLSNKRAEEVKRRVMSAPVAGRSNGIVYETRASLLRTYQNPVDPAPLWQLPRFTKSAKAQIQSFRTNVDKSASFNYLKTDRVGRQGDFGIGIYEKPKN
;
A
#
# COMPACT_ATOMS: atom_id res chain seq x y z
N MET A 1 -45.00 56.28 -14.43
CA MET A 1 -44.78 55.82 -13.04
C MET A 1 -45.73 54.66 -12.80
N ALA A 2 -45.24 53.41 -12.85
CA ALA A 2 -46.09 52.24 -12.60
C ALA A 2 -46.27 52.09 -11.09
N ALA A 3 -47.52 52.13 -10.62
CA ALA A 3 -47.85 51.90 -9.23
C ALA A 3 -47.40 50.50 -8.82
N GLN A 4 -46.46 50.41 -7.88
CA GLN A 4 -46.12 49.14 -7.24
C GLN A 4 -47.32 48.72 -6.40
N VAL A 5 -48.10 47.77 -6.92
CA VAL A 5 -49.17 47.13 -6.16
C VAL A 5 -48.50 46.25 -5.11
N GLU A 6 -48.38 46.73 -3.88
CA GLU A 6 -47.84 45.97 -2.76
C GLU A 6 -48.86 44.93 -2.29
N GLY A 7 -48.74 43.70 -2.81
CA GLY A 7 -49.57 42.56 -2.42
C GLY A 7 -48.73 41.47 -1.76
N PRO A 8 -49.33 40.62 -0.90
CA PRO A 8 -48.62 39.54 -0.19
C PRO A 8 -47.97 38.53 -1.16
N PHE A 9 -48.49 38.41 -2.38
CA PHE A 9 -47.99 37.50 -3.40
C PHE A 9 -46.77 38.03 -4.19
N ASN A 10 -46.32 39.27 -3.95
CA ASN A 10 -45.15 39.84 -4.64
C ASN A 10 -43.86 39.06 -4.37
N TYR A 11 -43.79 38.40 -3.23
CA TYR A 11 -42.65 37.58 -2.84
C TYR A 11 -42.76 36.13 -3.34
N THR A 12 -43.83 35.77 -4.04
CA THR A 12 -43.95 34.48 -4.72
C THR A 12 -43.25 34.51 -6.08
N ALA A 13 -42.84 33.33 -6.58
CA ALA A 13 -42.16 33.20 -7.86
C ALA A 13 -43.00 33.73 -9.03
N THR A 14 -44.32 33.61 -8.94
CA THR A 14 -45.29 34.07 -9.96
C THR A 14 -45.70 35.54 -9.79
N GLY A 15 -45.43 36.15 -8.63
CA GLY A 15 -45.79 37.54 -8.35
C GLY A 15 -47.30 37.78 -8.40
N VAL A 16 -47.71 38.83 -9.12
CA VAL A 16 -49.14 39.20 -9.31
C VAL A 16 -49.79 38.41 -10.45
N LEU A 17 -49.02 37.64 -11.23
CA LEU A 17 -49.51 36.98 -12.43
C LEU A 17 -50.13 35.62 -12.12
N GLY A 18 -51.36 35.41 -12.60
CA GLY A 18 -52.07 34.13 -12.51
C GLY A 18 -52.93 33.97 -11.25
N ASP A 19 -53.34 32.73 -10.99
CA ASP A 19 -54.28 32.40 -9.93
C ASP A 19 -53.57 32.33 -8.56
N GLN A 20 -53.99 33.17 -7.61
CA GLN A 20 -53.32 33.36 -6.32
C GLN A 20 -53.93 32.45 -5.25
N ARG A 21 -53.15 31.49 -4.74
CA ARG A 21 -53.60 30.55 -3.70
C ARG A 21 -52.85 30.80 -2.39
N ASN A 22 -53.56 30.76 -1.27
CA ASN A 22 -52.96 30.95 0.06
C ASN A 22 -51.84 29.96 0.38
N SER A 23 -51.88 28.74 -0.17
CA SER A 23 -50.82 27.74 -0.02
C SER A 23 -49.47 28.18 -0.63
N MET A 24 -49.48 29.10 -1.60
CA MET A 24 -48.26 29.63 -2.22
C MET A 24 -47.46 30.53 -1.26
N LEU A 25 -48.11 31.08 -0.22
CA LEU A 25 -47.44 31.89 0.80
C LEU A 25 -46.74 31.03 1.87
N GLN A 26 -47.16 29.77 2.02
CA GLN A 26 -46.62 28.84 3.01
C GLN A 26 -45.60 27.86 2.41
N ASN A 27 -45.79 27.47 1.15
CA ASN A 27 -44.88 26.55 0.48
C ASN A 27 -43.62 27.29 -0.02
N GLU A 28 -42.49 26.98 0.60
CA GLU A 28 -41.20 27.60 0.31
C GLU A 28 -40.76 27.45 -1.16
N LEU A 29 -41.22 26.42 -1.87
CA LEU A 29 -40.92 26.22 -3.30
C LEU A 29 -41.58 27.28 -4.21
N HIS A 30 -42.66 27.90 -3.74
CA HIS A 30 -43.38 28.94 -4.48
C HIS A 30 -42.92 30.35 -4.08
N LEU A 31 -42.07 30.48 -3.07
CA LEU A 31 -41.51 31.74 -2.63
C LEU A 31 -40.19 32.03 -3.36
N ARG A 32 -39.89 33.31 -3.58
CA ARG A 32 -38.58 33.73 -4.09
C ARG A 32 -37.51 33.55 -3.02
N ASP A 33 -36.28 33.35 -3.46
CA ASP A 33 -35.14 33.31 -2.55
C ASP A 33 -35.00 34.65 -1.81
N LYS A 34 -34.89 34.59 -0.49
CA LYS A 34 -34.62 35.77 0.34
C LYS A 34 -33.14 36.13 0.23
N VAL A 35 -32.86 37.35 -0.22
CA VAL A 35 -31.48 37.84 -0.32
C VAL A 35 -30.81 37.82 1.06
N GLY A 36 -29.61 37.25 1.14
CA GLY A 36 -28.85 37.14 2.40
C GLY A 36 -29.22 35.94 3.28
N HIS A 37 -30.25 35.15 2.92
CA HIS A 37 -30.62 33.93 3.63
C HIS A 37 -30.32 32.69 2.79
N ILE A 38 -30.02 31.58 3.48
CA ILE A 38 -29.85 30.28 2.85
C ILE A 38 -31.23 29.76 2.44
N LYS A 39 -31.31 29.09 1.29
CA LYS A 39 -32.55 28.43 0.84
C LYS A 39 -32.99 27.39 1.87
N SER A 40 -34.21 27.54 2.39
CA SER A 40 -34.87 26.48 3.13
C SER A 40 -35.31 25.40 2.14
N ARG A 41 -35.07 24.13 2.50
CA ARG A 41 -35.34 22.97 1.61
C ARG A 41 -36.59 22.20 2.05
N GLY A 42 -37.47 22.80 2.86
CA GLY A 42 -38.66 22.14 3.38
C GLY A 42 -38.41 20.95 4.30
N TYR A 43 -37.19 20.80 4.83
CA TYR A 43 -36.89 19.74 5.80
C TYR A 43 -37.05 20.27 7.23
N GLN A 44 -37.76 19.52 8.05
CA GLN A 44 -37.80 19.77 9.48
C GLN A 44 -36.44 19.40 10.08
N LEU A 45 -35.66 20.41 10.44
CA LEU A 45 -34.39 20.21 11.13
C LEU A 45 -34.65 19.78 12.59
N PRO A 46 -33.79 18.92 13.17
CA PRO A 46 -33.72 18.69 14.59
C PRO A 46 -33.68 19.98 15.43
N MET A 47 -34.06 19.86 16.72
CA MET A 47 -34.01 20.97 17.68
C MET A 47 -32.65 21.69 17.67
N GLN A 48 -32.65 22.97 18.04
CA GLN A 48 -31.46 23.84 17.95
C GLN A 48 -30.25 23.37 18.77
N SER A 49 -30.44 22.46 19.74
CA SER A 49 -29.38 21.81 20.51
C SER A 49 -28.69 20.65 19.77
N PHE A 50 -29.21 20.23 18.62
CA PHE A 50 -28.63 19.14 17.85
C PHE A 50 -27.36 19.58 17.12
N VAL A 51 -26.24 18.93 17.44
CA VAL A 51 -24.97 19.15 16.75
C VAL A 51 -24.86 18.16 15.60
N TYR A 52 -24.79 18.69 14.39
CA TYR A 52 -24.56 17.87 13.19
C TYR A 52 -23.10 17.38 13.14
N GLY A 53 -22.92 16.13 12.74
CA GLY A 53 -21.61 15.50 12.60
C GLY A 53 -21.51 14.20 13.40
N LEU A 54 -20.43 13.47 13.19
CA LEU A 54 -20.13 12.29 14.00
C LEU A 54 -19.33 12.74 15.24
N PRO A 55 -19.78 12.45 16.47
CA PRO A 55 -19.02 12.81 17.65
C PRO A 55 -17.67 12.08 17.62
N ASN A 56 -16.59 12.81 17.90
CA ASN A 56 -15.29 12.20 18.09
C ASN A 56 -15.25 11.63 19.50
N GLU A 57 -15.73 10.40 19.66
CA GLU A 57 -15.66 9.67 20.92
C GLU A 57 -14.20 9.63 21.39
N LYS A 58 -13.92 10.27 22.53
CA LYS A 58 -12.62 10.12 23.18
C LYS A 58 -12.48 8.64 23.51
N ARG A 59 -11.56 7.95 22.84
CA ARG A 59 -11.22 6.57 23.20
C ARG A 59 -10.80 6.57 24.67
N GLU A 60 -11.49 5.80 25.49
CA GLU A 60 -11.20 5.66 26.93
C GLU A 60 -9.81 5.06 27.18
N TYR A 61 -9.23 4.41 26.18
CA TYR A 61 -7.92 3.79 26.25
C TYR A 61 -6.79 4.81 26.15
N SER A 62 -6.00 4.91 27.21
CA SER A 62 -4.83 5.77 27.28
C SER A 62 -3.59 5.08 26.72
N ALA A 63 -2.54 5.85 26.41
CA ALA A 63 -1.23 5.31 26.05
C ALA A 63 -0.69 4.35 27.13
N ALA A 64 -1.08 4.55 28.39
CA ALA A 64 -0.76 3.65 29.49
C ALA A 64 -1.33 2.23 29.30
N ASP A 65 -2.57 2.10 28.83
CA ASP A 65 -3.22 0.80 28.61
C ASP A 65 -2.55 0.01 27.46
N ALA A 66 -2.10 0.74 26.44
CA ALA A 66 -1.36 0.16 25.32
C ALA A 66 0.02 -0.36 25.75
N LEU A 67 0.71 0.35 26.64
CA LEU A 67 2.01 -0.07 27.18
C LEU A 67 1.89 -1.21 28.19
N ALA A 68 0.84 -1.23 29.01
CA ALA A 68 0.60 -2.32 29.95
C ALA A 68 0.39 -3.66 29.23
N SER A 69 -0.23 -3.63 28.06
CA SER A 69 -0.48 -4.81 27.22
C SER A 69 0.80 -5.46 26.67
N TRP A 70 1.93 -4.73 26.60
CA TRP A 70 3.21 -5.29 26.15
C TRP A 70 3.91 -6.14 27.22
N LYS A 71 3.58 -5.98 28.50
CA LYS A 71 4.22 -6.74 29.59
C LYS A 71 3.77 -8.21 29.68
N LEU A 72 2.67 -8.58 29.02
CA LEU A 72 2.13 -9.94 29.04
C LEU A 72 2.65 -10.85 27.90
N SER A 73 3.46 -10.35 26.97
CA SER A 73 3.95 -11.18 25.85
C SER A 73 5.15 -12.07 26.18
N HIS A 74 5.67 -12.04 27.41
CA HIS A 74 6.87 -12.78 27.81
C HIS A 74 6.63 -13.90 28.84
N TYR A 75 5.38 -14.20 29.22
CA TYR A 75 5.12 -15.29 30.17
C TYR A 75 4.01 -16.24 29.70
N SER A 76 4.40 -17.51 29.63
CA SER A 76 3.58 -18.73 29.62
C SER A 76 2.77 -19.04 28.35
N LEU A 77 3.29 -19.99 27.58
CA LEU A 77 2.55 -20.75 26.58
C LEU A 77 1.60 -21.81 27.21
N ASN A 78 1.51 -21.92 28.54
CA ASN A 78 0.91 -23.07 29.23
C ASN A 78 0.10 -22.72 30.50
N SER A 79 -0.65 -21.61 30.56
CA SER A 79 -1.54 -21.35 31.70
C SER A 79 -2.94 -20.90 31.26
N ASP A 80 -3.92 -21.70 31.71
CA ASP A 80 -5.37 -21.51 31.80
C ASP A 80 -6.26 -21.43 30.53
N PRO A 81 -7.22 -22.36 30.38
CA PRO A 81 -8.27 -22.31 29.35
C PRO A 81 -9.26 -21.14 29.49
N ALA A 82 -9.33 -20.48 30.66
CA ALA A 82 -10.33 -19.45 30.95
C ALA A 82 -10.01 -18.07 30.36
N LEU A 83 -8.79 -17.84 29.86
CA LEU A 83 -8.37 -16.57 29.23
C LEU A 83 -8.58 -16.52 27.70
N ARG A 84 -9.30 -17.48 27.12
CA ARG A 84 -9.64 -17.50 25.68
C ARG A 84 -10.80 -16.57 25.28
N GLY A 85 -11.42 -15.86 26.22
CA GLY A 85 -12.70 -15.17 25.98
C GLY A 85 -12.63 -13.75 25.43
N TRP A 86 -11.48 -13.05 25.51
CA TRP A 86 -11.46 -11.63 25.19
C TRP A 86 -10.13 -11.15 24.60
N THR A 87 -9.77 -11.74 23.47
CA THR A 87 -8.93 -11.01 22.50
C THR A 87 -9.88 -10.45 21.46
N GLY A 88 -10.04 -9.13 21.45
CA GLY A 88 -10.89 -8.44 20.48
C GLY A 88 -10.53 -8.82 19.05
N ASN A 89 -11.48 -8.64 18.14
CA ASN A 89 -11.43 -8.97 16.71
C ASN A 89 -10.32 -8.28 15.87
N TYR A 90 -9.21 -7.86 16.48
CA TYR A 90 -8.01 -7.45 15.79
C TYR A 90 -7.13 -8.68 15.56
N LEU A 91 -7.42 -9.41 14.48
CA LEU A 91 -6.43 -10.34 13.94
C LEU A 91 -5.12 -9.56 13.73
N PRO A 92 -3.97 -10.02 14.27
CA PRO A 92 -2.70 -9.40 13.96
C PRO A 92 -2.48 -9.51 12.45
N LYS A 93 -2.52 -8.36 11.78
CA LYS A 93 -2.14 -8.22 10.37
C LYS A 93 -0.65 -8.61 10.27
N GLY A 94 -0.39 -9.89 10.00
CA GLY A 94 0.97 -10.41 9.75
C GLY A 94 1.53 -11.41 10.77
N GLY A 95 0.71 -12.06 11.61
CA GLY A 95 1.22 -12.92 12.69
C GLY A 95 0.58 -14.30 12.82
N ALA A 96 0.07 -14.92 11.76
CA ALA A 96 -0.17 -16.36 11.80
C ALA A 96 1.19 -17.04 11.66
N SER A 97 1.60 -17.80 12.68
CA SER A 97 2.75 -18.69 12.61
C SER A 97 2.78 -19.37 11.24
N LYS A 98 3.85 -19.13 10.46
CA LYS A 98 4.07 -19.77 9.16
C LYS A 98 4.34 -21.27 9.28
N THR A 99 4.15 -21.87 10.46
CA THR A 99 4.18 -23.31 10.60
C THR A 99 2.87 -23.86 10.06
N LYS A 100 2.94 -24.56 8.92
CA LYS A 100 1.82 -25.35 8.37
C LYS A 100 1.19 -26.29 9.42
N ALA A 101 1.93 -26.59 10.49
CA ALA A 101 1.52 -27.37 11.65
C ALA A 101 0.32 -26.82 12.46
N ALA A 102 -0.07 -25.55 12.31
CA ALA A 102 -1.16 -24.96 13.09
C ALA A 102 -2.55 -25.08 12.45
N SER A 103 -2.64 -25.52 11.18
CA SER A 103 -3.92 -25.64 10.49
C SER A 103 -4.53 -27.05 10.62
N GLU A 104 -5.86 -27.11 10.72
CA GLU A 104 -6.64 -28.35 10.77
C GLU A 104 -6.40 -29.23 9.53
N ARG A 105 -6.35 -30.56 9.70
CA ARG A 105 -6.22 -31.52 8.60
C ARG A 105 -7.46 -31.50 7.71
N ASP A 106 -7.27 -31.59 6.40
CA ASP A 106 -8.37 -31.59 5.42
C ASP A 106 -8.75 -33.02 5.00
N PHE A 107 -9.53 -33.68 5.86
CA PHE A 107 -9.98 -35.07 5.62
C PHE A 107 -10.78 -35.24 4.33
N MET A 108 -11.49 -34.21 3.85
CA MET A 108 -12.29 -34.31 2.63
C MET A 108 -11.40 -34.41 1.39
N THR A 109 -10.40 -33.54 1.29
CA THR A 109 -9.44 -33.58 0.18
C THR A 109 -8.60 -34.85 0.20
N MET A 110 -8.20 -35.29 1.39
CA MET A 110 -7.43 -36.50 1.60
C MET A 110 -8.22 -37.77 1.25
N ASN A 111 -9.49 -37.86 1.67
CA ASN A 111 -10.35 -38.99 1.28
C ASN A 111 -10.62 -38.98 -0.24
N LYS A 112 -10.76 -37.80 -0.86
CA LYS A 112 -10.92 -37.70 -2.31
C LYS A 112 -9.68 -38.18 -3.07
N ALA A 113 -8.49 -37.88 -2.56
CA ALA A 113 -7.23 -38.33 -3.13
C ALA A 113 -7.04 -39.85 -2.93
N ALA A 114 -7.38 -40.38 -1.74
CA ALA A 114 -7.36 -41.82 -1.48
C ALA A 114 -8.25 -42.60 -2.47
N VAL A 115 -9.48 -42.13 -2.71
CA VAL A 115 -10.38 -42.74 -3.70
C VAL A 115 -9.85 -42.59 -5.13
N ALA A 116 -9.19 -41.47 -5.46
CA ALA A 116 -8.56 -41.30 -6.77
C ALA A 116 -7.38 -42.27 -6.99
N ASP A 117 -6.68 -42.63 -5.92
CA ASP A 117 -5.60 -43.62 -5.90
C ASP A 117 -6.12 -45.07 -5.82
N GLY A 118 -7.45 -45.26 -5.80
CA GLY A 118 -8.09 -46.58 -5.78
C GLY A 118 -8.22 -47.21 -4.39
N LEU A 119 -7.94 -46.46 -3.32
CA LEU A 119 -8.09 -46.90 -1.94
C LEU A 119 -9.54 -46.75 -1.50
N VAL A 120 -10.22 -47.87 -1.26
CA VAL A 120 -11.67 -47.92 -0.99
C VAL A 120 -11.95 -48.52 0.39
N THR A 121 -11.01 -49.26 0.97
CA THR A 121 -11.20 -49.87 2.30
C THR A 121 -10.89 -48.89 3.43
N THR A 122 -11.49 -49.13 4.60
CA THR A 122 -11.32 -48.24 5.75
C THR A 122 -9.89 -48.22 6.29
N GLU A 123 -9.20 -49.36 6.25
CA GLU A 123 -7.82 -49.50 6.70
C GLU A 123 -6.87 -48.74 5.77
N GLU A 124 -7.01 -48.92 4.46
CA GLU A 124 -6.24 -48.19 3.45
C GLU A 124 -6.41 -46.67 3.59
N THR A 125 -7.64 -46.19 3.81
CA THR A 125 -7.87 -44.76 4.00
C THR A 125 -7.25 -44.22 5.29
N ASN A 126 -7.13 -45.04 6.34
CA ASN A 126 -6.46 -44.64 7.58
C ASN A 126 -4.94 -44.57 7.39
N ASP A 127 -4.35 -45.53 6.67
CA ASP A 127 -2.93 -45.52 6.32
C ASP A 127 -2.60 -44.34 5.40
N TYR A 128 -3.50 -44.04 4.46
CA TYR A 128 -3.39 -42.85 3.61
C TYR A 128 -3.39 -41.55 4.43
N ARG A 129 -4.22 -41.48 5.47
CA ARG A 129 -4.27 -40.33 6.40
C ARG A 129 -3.05 -40.20 7.29
N ALA A 130 -2.40 -41.31 7.62
CA ALA A 130 -1.16 -41.30 8.40
C ALA A 130 0.04 -40.82 7.56
N THR A 131 0.03 -41.13 6.26
CA THR A 131 1.14 -40.84 5.33
C THR A 131 1.01 -39.50 4.61
N HIS A 132 -0.20 -39.01 4.35
CA HIS A 132 -0.45 -37.77 3.60
C HIS A 132 -0.99 -36.64 4.51
N ASP A 133 -0.13 -35.69 4.94
CA ASP A 133 -0.57 -34.54 5.76
C ASP A 133 -1.10 -33.39 4.88
N ILE A 134 -2.35 -33.52 4.40
CA ILE A 134 -3.06 -32.45 3.68
C ILE A 134 -3.81 -31.58 4.69
N ARG A 135 -3.52 -30.28 4.71
CA ARG A 135 -4.08 -29.33 5.68
C ARG A 135 -4.91 -28.24 5.01
N ARG A 136 -5.95 -27.80 5.71
CA ARG A 136 -6.79 -26.68 5.28
C ARG A 136 -5.95 -25.43 5.20
N SER A 137 -6.17 -24.59 4.20
CA SER A 137 -5.64 -23.23 4.25
C SER A 137 -6.41 -22.46 5.33
N PRO A 138 -5.75 -21.78 6.29
CA PRO A 138 -6.45 -20.95 7.28
C PRO A 138 -7.24 -19.80 6.62
N TRP A 139 -6.97 -19.56 5.33
CA TRP A 139 -7.66 -18.60 4.50
C TRP A 139 -8.38 -19.38 3.40
N ASN A 140 -9.70 -19.60 3.57
CA ASN A 140 -10.52 -20.09 2.47
C ASN A 140 -10.70 -18.93 1.47
N ARG A 141 -9.84 -18.88 0.44
CA ARG A 141 -9.87 -17.84 -0.61
C ARG A 141 -11.26 -17.70 -1.25
N LYS A 142 -12.03 -18.79 -1.33
CA LYS A 142 -13.40 -18.77 -1.87
C LYS A 142 -14.41 -18.14 -0.91
N GLU A 143 -14.29 -18.33 0.41
CA GLU A 143 -15.17 -17.67 1.39
C GLU A 143 -14.86 -16.17 1.54
N LEU A 144 -13.58 -15.80 1.50
CA LEU A 144 -13.15 -14.40 1.45
C LEU A 144 -13.62 -13.74 0.15
N SER A 145 -13.46 -14.40 -0.99
CA SER A 145 -13.97 -13.90 -2.28
C SER A 145 -15.49 -13.83 -2.33
N GLY A 146 -16.20 -14.72 -1.63
CA GLY A 146 -17.66 -14.75 -1.57
C GLY A 146 -18.25 -13.63 -0.70
N LYS A 147 -17.64 -13.36 0.46
CA LYS A 147 -18.01 -12.23 1.35
C LYS A 147 -17.51 -10.87 0.84
N MET A 148 -16.43 -10.87 0.05
CA MET A 148 -15.92 -9.72 -0.70
C MET A 148 -16.47 -9.65 -2.12
N ARG A 149 -17.60 -10.30 -2.43
CA ARG A 149 -18.47 -9.77 -3.48
C ARG A 149 -18.95 -8.44 -2.94
N SER A 150 -18.16 -7.40 -3.22
CA SER A 150 -18.47 -6.00 -2.99
C SER A 150 -19.96 -5.86 -3.21
N ARG A 151 -20.72 -5.61 -2.13
CA ARG A 151 -22.14 -5.29 -2.23
C ARG A 151 -22.20 -4.27 -3.35
N ARG A 152 -22.89 -4.55 -4.46
CA ARG A 152 -22.85 -3.67 -5.64
C ARG A 152 -23.37 -2.30 -5.21
N LEU A 153 -22.45 -1.41 -4.86
CA LEU A 153 -22.76 -0.05 -4.47
C LEU A 153 -23.27 0.64 -5.73
N PRO A 154 -24.39 1.38 -5.67
CA PRO A 154 -24.85 2.11 -6.84
C PRO A 154 -23.77 3.10 -7.28
N PRO A 155 -23.58 3.34 -8.60
CA PRO A 155 -22.54 4.25 -9.10
C PRO A 155 -22.60 5.67 -8.55
N THR A 156 -23.75 6.08 -8.01
CA THR A 156 -23.99 7.38 -7.38
C THR A 156 -23.64 7.42 -5.88
N MET A 157 -23.28 6.28 -5.28
CA MET A 157 -22.97 6.20 -3.86
C MET A 157 -21.54 6.68 -3.59
N VAL A 158 -21.41 7.90 -3.09
CA VAL A 158 -20.14 8.43 -2.60
C VAL A 158 -20.06 8.13 -1.10
N PHE A 159 -19.26 7.14 -0.73
CA PHE A 159 -18.81 7.05 0.66
C PHE A 159 -17.82 8.19 0.88
N GLY A 160 -18.02 8.98 1.93
CA GLY A 160 -17.03 9.98 2.34
C GLY A 160 -15.67 9.29 2.48
N ILE A 161 -14.70 9.71 1.66
CA ILE A 161 -13.33 9.25 1.80
C ILE A 161 -12.91 9.71 3.20
N PRO A 162 -12.57 8.81 4.13
CA PRO A 162 -12.05 9.25 5.42
C PRO A 162 -10.86 10.15 5.14
N SER A 163 -10.77 11.28 5.86
CA SER A 163 -9.66 12.20 5.68
C SER A 163 -8.36 11.38 5.73
N ARG A 164 -7.56 11.49 4.67
CA ARG A 164 -6.27 10.81 4.61
C ARG A 164 -5.55 11.19 5.90
N PRO A 165 -5.14 10.22 6.75
CA PRO A 165 -4.40 10.56 7.95
C PRO A 165 -3.21 11.42 7.51
N SER A 166 -2.91 12.48 8.27
CA SER A 166 -1.74 13.30 7.99
C SER A 166 -0.53 12.40 7.83
N THR A 167 0.33 12.71 6.85
CA THR A 167 1.58 11.98 6.68
C THR A 167 2.31 12.00 8.02
N PRO A 168 2.51 10.85 8.68
CA PRO A 168 3.05 10.81 10.03
C PRO A 168 4.41 11.50 10.03
N ILE A 169 4.49 12.62 10.76
CA ILE A 169 5.64 13.53 10.70
C ILE A 169 6.95 12.82 11.08
N TYR A 170 6.88 11.84 11.98
CA TYR A 170 8.00 11.00 12.37
C TYR A 170 8.59 10.23 11.18
N GLU A 171 7.77 9.69 10.27
CA GLU A 171 8.28 9.00 9.08
C GLU A 171 8.96 9.95 8.08
N VAL A 172 8.52 11.20 8.04
CA VAL A 172 9.13 12.25 7.21
C VAL A 172 10.49 12.65 7.79
N ILE A 173 10.56 12.88 9.10
CA ILE A 173 11.81 13.25 9.80
C ILE A 173 12.84 12.11 9.73
N GLU A 174 12.39 10.86 9.85
CA GLU A 174 13.26 9.68 9.70
C GLU A 174 13.61 9.32 8.25
N HIS A 175 13.22 10.13 7.28
CA HIS A 175 13.45 9.88 5.84
C HIS A 175 12.93 8.51 5.33
N LYS A 176 11.94 7.91 6.01
CA LYS A 176 11.42 6.58 5.65
C LYS A 176 10.91 6.49 4.22
N TYR A 177 10.31 7.56 3.71
CA TYR A 177 9.82 7.61 2.33
C TYR A 177 10.95 7.65 1.30
N GLN A 178 12.05 8.34 1.60
CA GLN A 178 13.25 8.33 0.77
C GLN A 178 13.86 6.92 0.75
N ASP A 179 13.96 6.28 1.91
CA ASP A 179 14.50 4.92 2.02
C ASP A 179 13.65 3.89 1.29
N GLN A 180 12.33 3.99 1.41
CA GLN A 180 11.38 3.15 0.68
C GLN A 180 11.55 3.31 -0.82
N TRP A 181 11.63 4.55 -1.30
CA TRP A 181 11.81 4.84 -2.72
C TRP A 181 13.13 4.29 -3.27
N MET A 182 14.23 4.45 -2.53
CA MET A 182 15.53 3.91 -2.91
C MET A 182 15.51 2.38 -2.99
N LYS A 183 14.90 1.70 -2.01
CA LYS A 183 14.74 0.24 -2.00
C LYS A 183 13.87 -0.24 -3.16
N GLU A 184 12.74 0.42 -3.40
CA GLU A 184 11.85 0.09 -4.51
C GLU A 184 12.58 0.22 -5.85
N ARG A 185 13.35 1.30 -6.04
CA ARG A 185 14.14 1.51 -7.25
C ARG A 185 15.23 0.45 -7.42
N GLN A 186 15.93 0.06 -6.35
CA GLN A 186 16.87 -1.05 -6.38
C GLN A 186 16.20 -2.37 -6.77
N ASN A 187 15.03 -2.67 -6.20
CA ASN A 187 14.27 -3.89 -6.51
C ASN A 187 13.78 -3.90 -7.98
N LEU A 188 13.35 -2.76 -8.50
CA LEU A 188 12.97 -2.64 -9.91
C LEU A 188 14.15 -2.89 -10.85
N LEU A 189 15.32 -2.33 -10.53
CA LEU A 189 16.55 -2.53 -11.31
C LEU A 189 17.03 -3.98 -11.24
N SER A 190 17.00 -4.60 -10.06
CA SER A 190 17.40 -6.01 -9.88
C SER A 190 16.45 -6.96 -10.63
N ASN A 191 15.13 -6.72 -10.55
CA ASN A 191 14.14 -7.47 -11.30
C ASN A 191 14.35 -7.32 -12.81
N LYS A 192 14.60 -6.10 -13.31
CA LYS A 192 14.86 -5.88 -14.74
C LYS A 192 16.12 -6.62 -15.20
N ARG A 193 17.20 -6.59 -14.41
CA ARG A 193 18.43 -7.36 -14.70
C ARG A 193 18.16 -8.87 -14.71
N ALA A 194 17.40 -9.38 -13.74
CA ALA A 194 17.05 -10.79 -13.67
C ALA A 194 16.22 -11.23 -14.88
N GLU A 195 15.25 -10.42 -15.32
CA GLU A 195 14.46 -10.68 -16.52
C GLU A 195 15.31 -10.61 -17.81
N GLU A 196 16.28 -9.71 -17.90
CA GLU A 196 17.24 -9.69 -19.01
C GLU A 196 18.12 -10.96 -19.04
N VAL A 197 18.61 -11.42 -17.89
CA VAL A 197 19.37 -12.67 -17.80
C VAL A 197 18.50 -13.86 -18.21
N LYS A 198 17.28 -13.97 -17.69
CA LYS A 198 16.32 -15.01 -18.11
C LYS A 198 16.08 -14.97 -19.61
N ARG A 199 15.83 -13.78 -20.19
CA ARG A 199 15.64 -13.64 -21.64
C ARG A 199 16.86 -14.10 -22.42
N ARG A 200 18.08 -13.74 -22.00
CA ARG A 200 19.33 -14.18 -22.65
C ARG A 200 19.51 -15.70 -22.60
N VAL A 201 19.23 -16.33 -21.46
CA VAL A 201 19.27 -17.80 -21.32
C VAL A 201 18.21 -18.46 -22.20
N MET A 202 17.01 -17.88 -22.28
CA MET A 202 15.90 -18.42 -23.08
C MET A 202 16.08 -18.19 -24.59
N SER A 203 16.76 -17.11 -25.00
CA SER A 203 17.07 -16.80 -26.39
C SER A 203 18.39 -17.42 -26.89
N ALA A 204 19.16 -18.06 -26.00
CA ALA A 204 20.35 -18.81 -26.41
C ALA A 204 19.94 -19.98 -27.31
N PRO A 205 20.67 -20.25 -28.43
CA PRO A 205 20.31 -21.29 -29.37
C PRO A 205 20.14 -22.66 -28.69
N VAL A 206 19.09 -23.39 -29.10
CA VAL A 206 18.65 -24.67 -28.53
C VAL A 206 19.71 -25.79 -28.62
N ALA A 207 20.80 -25.60 -29.38
CA ALA A 207 21.90 -26.55 -29.52
C ALA A 207 22.61 -26.92 -28.19
N GLY A 208 22.37 -26.19 -27.09
CA GLY A 208 22.89 -26.52 -25.75
C GLY A 208 21.89 -27.19 -24.80
N ARG A 209 20.64 -27.47 -25.22
CA ARG A 209 19.60 -27.98 -24.29
C ARG A 209 19.50 -29.50 -24.22
N SER A 210 20.10 -30.24 -25.16
CA SER A 210 19.94 -31.70 -25.21
C SER A 210 21.17 -32.52 -24.79
N ASN A 211 22.38 -31.97 -24.74
CA ASN A 211 23.58 -32.77 -24.45
C ASN A 211 24.54 -32.07 -23.49
N GLY A 212 24.43 -32.42 -22.21
CA GLY A 212 25.46 -32.17 -21.20
C GLY A 212 25.52 -30.75 -20.67
N ILE A 213 25.54 -30.61 -19.35
CA ILE A 213 26.03 -29.40 -18.69
C ILE A 213 27.50 -29.26 -19.11
N VAL A 214 27.77 -28.41 -20.12
CA VAL A 214 29.14 -28.09 -20.51
C VAL A 214 29.71 -27.22 -19.40
N TYR A 215 30.53 -27.81 -18.53
CA TYR A 215 31.27 -27.06 -17.53
C TYR A 215 32.24 -26.12 -18.24
N GLU A 216 32.15 -24.82 -17.97
CA GLU A 216 33.12 -23.88 -18.50
C GLU A 216 34.49 -24.15 -17.88
N THR A 217 35.43 -24.63 -18.69
CA THR A 217 36.83 -24.73 -18.29
C THR A 217 37.45 -23.33 -18.29
N ARG A 218 38.55 -23.14 -17.53
CA ARG A 218 39.30 -21.87 -17.50
C ARG A 218 39.67 -21.36 -18.90
N ALA A 219 39.96 -22.26 -19.83
CA ALA A 219 40.24 -21.90 -21.23
C ALA A 219 39.01 -21.36 -21.96
N SER A 220 37.83 -21.93 -21.73
CA SER A 220 36.56 -21.42 -22.29
C SER A 220 36.22 -20.03 -21.77
N LEU A 221 36.39 -19.81 -20.45
CA LEU A 221 36.23 -18.51 -19.81
C LEU A 221 37.18 -17.47 -20.39
N LEU A 222 38.47 -17.81 -20.57
CA LEU A 222 39.45 -16.89 -21.14
C LEU A 222 39.19 -16.57 -22.63
N ARG A 223 38.57 -17.50 -23.37
CA ARG A 223 38.22 -17.28 -24.79
C ARG A 223 37.14 -16.22 -24.97
N THR A 224 36.21 -16.11 -24.02
CA THR A 224 35.10 -15.14 -24.05
C THR A 224 35.36 -13.91 -23.19
N TYR A 225 36.34 -13.97 -22.29
CA TYR A 225 36.73 -12.86 -21.45
C TYR A 225 37.28 -11.71 -22.30
N GLN A 226 36.56 -10.60 -22.28
CA GLN A 226 37.03 -9.33 -22.80
C GLN A 226 37.57 -8.54 -21.63
N ASN A 227 38.80 -8.03 -21.75
CA ASN A 227 39.35 -7.12 -20.76
C ASN A 227 38.35 -5.97 -20.57
N PRO A 228 37.94 -5.63 -19.35
CA PRO A 228 36.95 -4.58 -19.13
C PRO A 228 37.50 -3.29 -19.74
N VAL A 229 36.92 -2.89 -20.86
CA VAL A 229 37.20 -1.59 -21.48
C VAL A 229 36.43 -0.57 -20.65
N ASP A 230 37.10 0.50 -20.25
CA ASP A 230 36.42 1.60 -19.58
C ASP A 230 35.19 1.97 -20.41
N PRO A 231 33.99 1.99 -19.81
CA PRO A 231 32.76 2.21 -20.56
C PRO A 231 32.91 3.53 -21.33
N ALA A 232 32.51 3.52 -22.60
CA ALA A 232 32.55 4.73 -23.42
C ALA A 232 31.90 5.88 -22.64
N PRO A 233 32.53 7.07 -22.58
CA PRO A 233 31.99 8.17 -21.83
C PRO A 233 30.56 8.45 -22.32
N LEU A 234 29.66 8.72 -21.38
CA LEU A 234 28.29 9.13 -21.70
C LEU A 234 28.33 10.27 -22.73
N TRP A 235 27.43 10.22 -23.71
CA TRP A 235 27.36 11.27 -24.73
C TRP A 235 27.22 12.64 -24.07
N GLN A 236 28.13 13.55 -24.40
CA GLN A 236 28.14 14.93 -23.90
C GLN A 236 28.08 15.88 -25.08
N LEU A 237 27.24 16.91 -24.97
CA LEU A 237 27.18 17.98 -25.96
C LEU A 237 28.53 18.69 -26.05
N PRO A 238 29.06 18.99 -27.26
CA PRO A 238 30.38 19.61 -27.44
C PRO A 238 30.57 20.90 -26.63
N ARG A 239 29.51 21.72 -26.49
CA ARG A 239 29.55 22.97 -25.71
C ARG A 239 29.88 22.73 -24.23
N PHE A 240 29.44 21.63 -23.64
CA PHE A 240 29.70 21.33 -22.23
C PHE A 240 31.09 20.75 -21.95
N THR A 241 31.84 20.34 -22.98
CA THR A 241 33.19 19.79 -22.79
C THR A 241 34.19 20.85 -22.30
N LYS A 242 34.05 22.10 -22.76
CA LYS A 242 34.97 23.21 -22.44
C LYS A 242 34.32 24.31 -21.58
N SER A 243 33.00 24.53 -21.72
CA SER A 243 32.32 25.67 -21.09
C SER A 243 31.41 25.29 -19.92
N ALA A 244 31.37 24.03 -19.48
CA ALA A 244 30.59 23.63 -18.30
C ALA A 244 31.30 23.99 -16.99
N LYS A 245 31.74 25.24 -16.85
CA LYS A 245 32.14 25.77 -15.55
C LYS A 245 30.88 26.25 -14.84
N ALA A 246 30.71 25.85 -13.58
CA ALA A 246 29.63 26.36 -12.76
C ALA A 246 29.75 27.89 -12.71
N GLN A 247 28.68 28.59 -13.10
CA GLN A 247 28.63 30.06 -13.01
C GLN A 247 28.66 30.54 -11.57
N ILE A 248 28.25 29.68 -10.64
CA ILE A 248 28.23 29.94 -9.20
C ILE A 248 29.17 28.93 -8.54
N GLN A 249 30.15 29.43 -7.78
CA GLN A 249 30.94 28.61 -6.87
C GLN A 249 30.41 28.78 -5.44
N SER A 250 29.93 27.69 -4.85
CA SER A 250 29.43 27.68 -3.47
C SER A 250 30.55 27.60 -2.42
N PHE A 251 31.78 27.27 -2.83
CA PHE A 251 32.93 27.16 -1.95
C PHE A 251 33.61 28.52 -1.79
N ARG A 252 34.03 28.84 -0.56
CA ARG A 252 34.76 30.08 -0.25
C ARG A 252 36.16 30.10 -0.87
N THR A 253 36.83 28.94 -0.90
CA THR A 253 38.16 28.77 -1.51
C THR A 253 38.23 27.54 -2.42
N ASN A 254 39.19 27.54 -3.35
CA ASN A 254 39.47 26.37 -4.19
C ASN A 254 40.02 25.17 -3.39
N VAL A 255 40.67 25.45 -2.25
CA VAL A 255 41.18 24.40 -1.35
C VAL A 255 40.00 23.68 -0.71
N ASP A 256 39.03 24.41 -0.16
CA ASP A 256 37.81 23.83 0.44
C ASP A 256 37.03 22.99 -0.56
N LYS A 257 36.98 23.46 -1.82
CA LYS A 257 36.37 22.72 -2.92
C LYS A 257 37.05 21.37 -3.12
N SER A 258 38.38 21.36 -3.25
CA SER A 258 39.14 20.12 -3.46
C SER A 258 39.01 19.16 -2.26
N ALA A 259 39.04 19.68 -1.04
CA ALA A 259 38.86 18.91 0.18
C ALA A 259 37.46 18.28 0.25
N SER A 260 36.42 19.05 -0.06
CA SER A 260 35.03 18.57 -0.10
C SER A 260 34.85 17.40 -1.08
N PHE A 261 35.44 17.47 -2.28
CA PHE A 261 35.39 16.35 -3.23
C PHE A 261 36.15 15.11 -2.74
N ASN A 262 37.24 15.30 -1.99
CA ASN A 262 37.96 14.19 -1.38
C ASN A 262 37.14 13.52 -0.26
N TYR A 263 36.50 14.30 0.62
CA TYR A 263 35.60 13.76 1.64
C TYR A 263 34.39 13.04 1.03
N LEU A 264 33.84 13.56 -0.07
CA LEU A 264 32.77 12.89 -0.79
C LEU A 264 33.25 11.52 -1.31
N LYS A 265 34.45 11.44 -1.89
CA LYS A 265 35.01 10.16 -2.37
C LYS A 265 35.16 9.14 -1.23
N THR A 266 35.59 9.57 -0.05
CA THR A 266 35.72 8.68 1.11
C THR A 266 34.35 8.25 1.65
N ASP A 267 33.38 9.16 1.71
CA ASP A 267 32.03 8.88 2.22
C ASP A 267 31.22 7.97 1.29
N ARG A 268 31.47 8.04 -0.03
CA ARG A 268 30.83 7.17 -1.05
C ARG A 268 31.05 5.67 -0.81
N VAL A 269 32.15 5.28 -0.16
CA VAL A 269 32.49 3.87 0.08
C VAL A 269 31.46 3.18 0.99
N GLY A 270 30.88 3.93 1.94
CA GLY A 270 29.89 3.42 2.88
C GLY A 270 28.45 3.58 2.42
N ARG A 271 28.19 4.04 1.19
CA ARG A 271 26.84 4.42 0.71
C ARG A 271 26.40 3.60 -0.51
N GLN A 272 25.12 3.28 -0.56
CA GLN A 272 24.51 2.58 -1.68
C GLN A 272 24.24 3.49 -2.89
N GLY A 273 24.13 2.89 -4.08
CA GLY A 273 23.68 3.53 -5.33
C GLY A 273 24.81 3.91 -6.29
N ASP A 274 24.47 4.09 -7.57
CA ASP A 274 25.43 4.27 -8.68
C ASP A 274 26.39 5.46 -8.48
N PHE A 275 25.92 6.51 -7.80
CA PHE A 275 26.72 7.69 -7.48
C PHE A 275 27.24 7.71 -6.04
N GLY A 276 26.99 6.69 -5.21
CA GLY A 276 27.44 6.64 -3.81
C GLY A 276 26.87 7.75 -2.91
N ILE A 277 25.68 8.29 -3.25
CA ILE A 277 25.00 9.34 -2.48
C ILE A 277 23.75 8.76 -1.77
N GLY A 278 23.55 7.45 -1.81
CA GLY A 278 22.40 6.80 -1.18
C GLY A 278 22.58 6.52 0.31
N ILE A 279 21.78 5.57 0.78
CA ILE A 279 21.70 5.15 2.18
C ILE A 279 23.02 4.50 2.59
N TYR A 280 23.46 4.74 3.83
CA TYR A 280 24.60 4.02 4.39
C TYR A 280 24.36 2.50 4.35
N GLU A 281 25.32 1.76 3.82
CA GLU A 281 25.34 0.30 3.94
C GLU A 281 25.48 -0.07 5.41
N LYS A 282 24.67 -1.05 5.84
CA LYS A 282 24.90 -1.67 7.14
C LYS A 282 26.30 -2.30 7.13
N PRO A 283 27.05 -2.22 8.24
CA PRO A 283 28.34 -2.90 8.34
C PRO A 283 28.15 -4.38 8.00
N LYS A 284 29.00 -4.88 7.09
CA LYS A 284 29.07 -6.32 6.80
C LYS A 284 29.79 -6.96 7.98
N ASN A 285 29.04 -7.66 8.82
CA ASN A 285 29.59 -8.55 9.85
C ASN A 285 30.24 -9.77 9.19
#